data_AF-A0AA46ZDH3-F1
#
_entry.id   AF-A0AA46ZDH3-F1
#
_cell.length_a   1.000
_cell.length_b   1.000
_cell.length_c   1.000
_cell.angle_alpha   90.00
_cell.angle_beta   90.00
_cell.angle_gamma   90.00
#
_symmetry.space_group_name_H-M   'P 1'
#
loop_
_entity.id
_entity.type
_entity.pdbx_description
1 polymer ?
#
loop_
_entity_poly.entity_id
_entity_poly.type
_entity_poly.pdbx_seq_one_letter_code
_entity_poly.pdbx_strand_id
1 'polypeptide(L)' 'MTILDSDITGQTHQDRKLLTGGGSPATNALGLLAADALVEAAAAGD' A
#
# COMPACT_ATOMS: atom_id res chain seq x y z
N MET A 1 8.63 -14.00 3.49
CA MET A 1 8.36 -12.89 2.55
C MET A 1 7.82 -13.51 1.28
N THR A 2 6.58 -13.20 0.93
CA THR A 2 5.92 -13.71 -0.28
C THR A 2 5.92 -12.60 -1.33
N ILE A 3 6.35 -12.92 -2.55
CA ILE A 3 6.26 -12.01 -3.69
C ILE A 3 4.91 -12.24 -4.37
N LEU A 4 4.10 -11.19 -4.51
CA LEU A 4 2.72 -11.28 -4.99
C LEU A 4 2.56 -10.96 -6.48
N ASP A 5 3.57 -10.31 -7.08
CA ASP A 5 3.55 -9.92 -8.49
C ASP A 5 4.91 -10.27 -9.13
N SER A 6 4.88 -10.69 -10.39
CA SER A 6 6.06 -10.99 -11.22
C SER A 6 6.39 -9.89 -12.23
N ASP A 7 5.53 -8.89 -12.41
CA ASP A 7 5.62 -7.81 -13.39
C ASP A 7 5.38 -6.42 -12.76
N ILE A 8 5.68 -5.36 -13.51
CA ILE A 8 5.40 -3.97 -13.09
C ILE A 8 4.05 -3.54 -13.64
N THR A 9 2.99 -3.79 -12.86
CA THR A 9 1.60 -3.54 -13.25
C THR A 9 0.97 -2.32 -12.56
N GLY A 10 1.63 -1.77 -11.53
CA GLY A 10 1.07 -0.69 -10.71
C GLY A 10 0.16 -1.17 -9.56
N GLN A 11 0.13 -2.47 -9.28
CA GLN A 11 -0.63 -3.02 -8.14
C GLN A 11 -0.08 -2.54 -6.79
N THR A 12 -0.98 -2.33 -5.83
CA THR A 12 -0.65 -2.05 -4.43
C THR A 12 -1.20 -3.15 -3.52
N HIS A 13 -0.51 -3.40 -2.41
CA HIS A 13 -0.93 -4.38 -1.42
C HIS A 13 -0.73 -3.83 0.00
N GLN A 14 -1.61 -4.21 0.91
CA GLN A 14 -1.48 -3.96 2.34
C GLN A 14 -1.52 -5.28 3.10
N ASP A 15 -0.48 -5.55 3.88
CA ASP A 15 -0.45 -6.62 4.86
C ASP A 15 -0.29 -6.00 6.26
N ARG A 16 -1.38 -5.97 7.02
CA ARG A 16 -1.47 -5.27 8.31
C ARG A 16 -1.04 -3.80 8.15
N LYS A 17 0.09 -3.40 8.72
CA LYS A 17 0.64 -2.03 8.63
C LYS A 17 1.75 -1.90 7.57
N LEU A 18 2.03 -2.95 6.81
CA LEU A 18 3.00 -2.93 5.70
C LEU A 18 2.30 -2.67 4.38
N LEU A 19 2.63 -1.55 3.73
CA LEU A 19 2.05 -1.09 2.48
C LEU A 19 3.11 -1.19 1.38
N THR A 20 2.81 -1.84 0.25
CA THR A 20 3.74 -2.03 -0.87
C THR A 20 3.10 -1.66 -2.20
N GLY A 21 3.93 -1.22 -3.17
CA GLY A 21 3.52 -0.89 -4.52
C GLY A 21 4.48 -1.48 -5.56
N GLY A 22 3.92 -2.06 -6.62
CA GLY A 22 4.65 -2.67 -7.74
C GLY A 22 5.13 -1.62 -8.75
N GLY A 23 6.27 -0.98 -8.45
CA GLY A 23 6.98 -0.06 -9.33
C GLY A 23 6.35 1.33 -9.48
N SER A 24 6.92 2.17 -10.36
CA SER A 24 6.51 3.57 -10.55
C SER A 24 5.01 3.79 -10.87
N PRO A 25 4.32 2.92 -11.63
CA PRO A 25 2.88 3.10 -11.88
C PRO A 25 2.03 3.04 -10.61
N ALA A 26 2.49 2.36 -9.54
CA ALA A 26 1.77 2.24 -8.28
C ALA A 26 1.83 3.51 -7.41
N THR A 27 2.67 4.51 -7.74
CA THR A 27 3.01 5.61 -6.82
C THR A 27 1.78 6.40 -6.35
N ASN A 28 0.86 6.73 -7.25
CA ASN A 28 -0.36 7.46 -6.90
C ASN A 28 -1.31 6.60 -6.04
N ALA A 29 -1.55 5.36 -6.45
CA ALA A 29 -2.43 4.44 -5.72
C ALA A 29 -1.87 4.11 -4.33
N LEU A 30 -0.55 3.97 -4.20
CA LEU A 30 0.13 3.71 -2.93
C LEU A 30 0.01 4.92 -1.98
N GLY A 31 0.12 6.14 -2.51
CA GLY A 31 -0.10 7.36 -1.74
C GLY A 31 -1.51 7.46 -1.16
N LEU A 32 -2.53 7.13 -1.96
CA LEU A 32 -3.93 7.09 -1.51
C LEU A 32 -4.13 6.00 -0.45
N LEU A 33 -3.65 4.78 -0.70
CA LEU A 33 -3.74 3.68 0.26
C LEU A 33 -3.06 4.00 1.60
N ALA A 34 -1.89 4.64 1.56
CA ALA A 34 -1.20 5.05 2.78
C ALA A 34 -1.95 6.16 3.53
N ALA A 35 -2.55 7.11 2.81
CA ALA A 35 -3.36 8.15 3.43
C ALA A 35 -4.57 7.57 4.17
N ASP A 36 -5.32 6.67 3.52
CA ASP A 36 -6.48 6.01 4.13
C ASP A 36 -6.08 5.21 5.39
N ALA A 37 -5.02 4.40 5.28
CA ALA A 37 -4.53 3.58 6.40
C ALA A 37 -4.06 4.44 7.59
N LEU A 38 -3.43 5.58 7.34
CA LEU A 38 -3.00 6.51 8.39
C LEU A 38 -4.18 7.21 9.07
N VAL A 39 -5.19 7.63 8.29
CA VAL A 39 -6.40 8.23 8.85
C VAL A 39 -7.16 7.23 9.72
N GLU A 40 -7.27 5.98 9.27
CA GLU A 40 -7.90 4.90 10.04
C GLU A 40 -7.15 4.62 11.35
N ALA A 41 -5.81 4.51 11.30
CA ALA A 41 -4.99 4.30 12.49
C ALA A 41 -5.12 5.46 13.50
N ALA A 42 -5.07 6.70 13.00
CA ALA A 42 -5.24 7.88 13.85
C ALA A 42 -6.63 7.93 14.52
N ALA A 43 -7.68 7.51 13.81
CA ALA A 43 -9.03 7.43 14.38
C ALA A 43 -9.17 6.29 15.41
N ALA A 44 -8.45 5.19 15.24
CA ALA A 44 -8.41 4.06 16.17
C ALA A 44 -7.57 4.32 17.43
N GLY A 45 -6.76 5.39 17.44
CA GLY A 45 -5.87 5.75 18.56
C GLY A 45 -4.58 4.92 18.62
N ASP A 46 -4.14 4.41 17.47
CA ASP A 46 -2.86 3.68 17.28
C ASP A 46 -1.63 4.62 17.24
#